data_AF-A0A4U9HL75-F1
#
_entry.id   AF-A0A4U9HL75-F1
#
_cell.length_a   1.000
_cell.length_b   1.000
_cell.length_c   1.000
_cell.angle_alpha   90.00
_cell.angle_beta   90.00
_cell.angle_gamma   90.00
#
_symmetry.space_group_name_H-M   'P 1'
#
loop_
_entity.id
_entity.type
_entity.pdbx_description
1 polymer ?
#
loop_
_entity_poly.entity_id
_entity_poly.type
_entity_poly.pdbx_seq_one_letter_code
_entity_poly.pdbx_strand_id
1 'polypeptide(L)'
;MRDLRPDVCILATGGRPFLEQNPEWGAEDGRVVSSWDILTGAVEPGKNVLIYDTICEFTGMSTADYLTAKGALVELVTDDIKPGVGIGGTTFPTYYRSLYEKAVIMTSDLALEAVYREGDKLVAVLENEYTGQKEERVVDQVVVENGTRPNEELYYQLKAESRNQGQIDNEALFAAQPQPVLAEAGEGMILWRLGDCVSQRNVHAAIYDALRLCKDL
;
A
#
# COMPACT_ATOMS: atom_id res chain seq x y z
N MET A 1 -14.73 21.32 -9.96
CA MET A 1 -13.35 21.58 -10.45
C MET A 1 -13.36 22.45 -11.71
N ARG A 2 -14.15 22.11 -12.74
CA ARG A 2 -14.31 22.93 -13.96
C ARG A 2 -14.68 24.40 -13.67
N ASP A 3 -15.58 24.64 -12.72
CA ASP A 3 -15.99 26.00 -12.33
C ASP A 3 -14.89 26.82 -11.64
N LEU A 4 -13.86 26.16 -11.09
CA LEU A 4 -12.73 26.83 -10.45
C LEU A 4 -11.76 27.43 -11.48
N ARG A 5 -11.83 26.99 -12.75
CA ARG A 5 -10.96 27.41 -13.87
C ARG A 5 -9.48 27.49 -13.48
N PRO A 6 -8.87 26.39 -12.99
CA PRO A 6 -7.47 26.41 -12.58
C PRO A 6 -6.53 26.49 -13.79
N ASP A 7 -5.44 27.24 -13.66
CA ASP A 7 -4.33 27.19 -14.63
C ASP A 7 -3.58 25.86 -14.53
N VAL A 8 -3.42 25.34 -13.30
CA VAL A 8 -2.78 24.06 -13.00
C VAL A 8 -3.62 23.29 -11.99
N CYS A 9 -3.88 22.01 -12.30
CA CYS A 9 -4.51 21.05 -11.41
C CYS A 9 -3.54 19.91 -11.11
N ILE A 10 -3.25 19.68 -9.82
CA ILE A 10 -2.36 18.60 -9.35
C ILE A 10 -3.18 17.63 -8.51
N LEU A 11 -3.28 16.39 -8.98
CA LEU A 11 -4.00 15.33 -8.30
C LEU A 11 -3.06 14.59 -7.33
N ALA A 12 -3.40 14.64 -6.05
CA ALA A 12 -2.75 13.93 -4.96
C ALA A 12 -3.78 13.08 -4.20
N THR A 13 -4.61 12.34 -4.93
CA THR A 13 -5.76 11.56 -4.40
C THR A 13 -5.36 10.27 -3.68
N GLY A 14 -4.06 9.99 -3.57
CA GLY A 14 -3.54 8.76 -2.97
C GLY A 14 -4.06 7.51 -3.67
N GLY A 15 -4.32 6.48 -2.87
CA GLY A 15 -4.94 5.24 -3.32
C GLY A 15 -5.77 4.57 -2.24
N ARG A 16 -6.03 3.28 -2.42
CA ARG A 16 -6.77 2.41 -1.49
C ARG A 16 -6.05 1.08 -1.29
N PRO A 17 -6.27 0.36 -0.18
CA PRO A 17 -5.71 -0.97 0.01
C PRO A 17 -6.00 -1.89 -1.18
N PHE A 18 -5.00 -2.63 -1.65
CA PHE A 18 -5.14 -3.46 -2.86
C PHE A 18 -5.47 -4.92 -2.53
N LEU A 19 -6.66 -5.14 -1.96
CA LEU A 19 -7.11 -6.48 -1.55
C LEU A 19 -7.64 -7.33 -2.70
N GLU A 20 -8.02 -6.70 -3.82
CA GLU A 20 -8.66 -7.39 -4.94
C GLU A 20 -7.65 -7.94 -5.96
N GLN A 21 -6.35 -7.89 -5.66
CA GLN A 21 -5.32 -8.45 -6.54
C GLN A 21 -5.49 -9.97 -6.74
N ASN A 22 -5.82 -10.68 -5.66
CA ASN A 22 -6.11 -12.10 -5.68
C ASN A 22 -7.55 -12.35 -5.19
N PRO A 23 -8.47 -12.78 -6.08
CA PRO A 23 -9.85 -13.09 -5.71
C PRO A 23 -9.98 -14.18 -4.64
N GLU A 24 -9.04 -15.12 -4.58
CA GLU A 24 -9.07 -16.27 -3.65
C GLU A 24 -8.78 -15.85 -2.20
N TRP A 25 -8.29 -14.63 -1.96
CA TRP A 25 -8.26 -14.05 -0.62
C TRP A 25 -9.68 -13.78 -0.08
N GLY A 26 -10.68 -13.66 -0.94
CA GLY A 26 -12.08 -13.48 -0.53
C GLY A 26 -12.35 -12.12 0.12
N ALA A 27 -11.72 -11.05 -0.39
CA ALA A 27 -11.96 -9.68 0.07
C ALA A 27 -13.43 -9.24 -0.10
N GLU A 28 -14.04 -9.60 -1.25
CA GLU A 28 -15.46 -9.31 -1.52
C GLU A 28 -16.42 -9.99 -0.51
N ASP A 29 -16.01 -11.15 0.02
CA ASP A 29 -16.75 -11.93 1.02
C ASP A 29 -16.38 -11.58 2.47
N GLY A 30 -15.54 -10.56 2.67
CA GLY A 30 -15.07 -10.13 4.00
C GLY A 30 -14.25 -11.19 4.74
N ARG A 31 -13.52 -12.05 4.03
CA ARG A 31 -12.63 -13.06 4.63
C ARG A 31 -11.27 -12.46 5.04
N VAL A 32 -10.82 -11.45 4.32
CA VAL A 32 -9.63 -10.65 4.64
C VAL A 32 -10.03 -9.20 4.90
N VAL A 33 -9.22 -8.52 5.70
CA VAL A 33 -9.29 -7.06 5.91
C VAL A 33 -7.92 -6.45 5.63
N SER A 34 -7.86 -5.14 5.38
CA SER A 34 -6.57 -4.48 5.17
C SER A 34 -5.90 -4.11 6.49
N SER A 35 -4.58 -3.94 6.45
CA SER A 35 -3.83 -3.27 7.53
C SER A 35 -4.40 -1.88 7.86
N TRP A 36 -4.91 -1.14 6.87
CA TRP A 36 -5.55 0.16 7.05
C TRP A 36 -6.83 0.05 7.86
N ASP A 37 -7.68 -0.95 7.60
CA ASP A 37 -8.91 -1.17 8.37
C ASP A 37 -8.61 -1.41 9.85
N ILE A 38 -7.55 -2.16 10.14
CA ILE A 38 -7.07 -2.40 11.51
C ILE A 38 -6.52 -1.11 12.14
N LEU A 39 -5.59 -0.43 11.47
CA LEU A 39 -4.87 0.72 12.03
C LEU A 39 -5.75 1.97 12.17
N THR A 40 -6.79 2.11 11.34
CA THR A 40 -7.79 3.17 11.46
C THR A 40 -8.89 2.84 12.48
N GLY A 41 -8.98 1.60 12.94
CA GLY A 41 -10.03 1.12 13.83
C GLY A 41 -11.39 0.90 13.15
N ALA A 42 -11.42 0.82 11.82
CA ALA A 42 -12.62 0.43 11.08
C ALA A 42 -13.02 -1.03 11.33
N VAL A 43 -12.03 -1.88 11.62
CA VAL A 43 -12.21 -3.28 12.01
C VAL A 43 -11.51 -3.54 13.33
N GLU A 44 -12.21 -4.21 14.26
CA GLU A 44 -11.66 -4.59 15.55
C GLU A 44 -10.64 -5.74 15.42
N PRO A 45 -9.56 -5.73 16.22
CA PRO A 45 -8.60 -6.82 16.29
C PRO A 45 -9.22 -8.19 16.65
N GLY A 46 -8.90 -9.21 15.86
CA GLY A 46 -9.16 -10.62 16.22
C GLY A 46 -8.25 -11.11 17.36
N LYS A 47 -8.50 -12.34 17.85
CA LYS A 47 -7.67 -12.95 18.92
C LYS A 47 -6.46 -13.70 18.38
N ASN A 48 -6.63 -14.47 17.31
CA ASN A 48 -5.55 -15.12 16.56
C ASN A 48 -5.53 -14.57 15.13
N VAL A 49 -4.50 -13.79 14.80
CA VAL A 49 -4.43 -13.00 13.57
C VAL A 49 -3.23 -13.41 12.74
N LEU A 50 -3.46 -13.74 11.48
CA LEU A 50 -2.40 -13.86 10.47
C LEU A 50 -2.35 -12.56 9.67
N ILE A 51 -1.17 -11.95 9.61
CA ILE A 51 -0.89 -10.82 8.72
C ILE A 51 -0.09 -11.37 7.56
N TYR A 52 -0.57 -11.19 6.34
CA TYR A 52 0.23 -11.39 5.13
C TYR A 52 0.70 -10.02 4.62
N ASP A 53 2.01 -9.77 4.70
CA ASP A 53 2.66 -8.52 4.29
C ASP A 53 3.64 -8.80 3.15
N THR A 54 3.24 -8.47 1.92
CA THR A 54 4.10 -8.58 0.72
C THR A 54 4.85 -7.27 0.42
N ILE A 55 4.54 -6.19 1.14
CA ILE A 55 5.24 -4.91 0.99
C ILE A 55 6.49 -4.84 1.87
N CYS A 56 6.45 -5.48 3.04
CA CYS A 56 7.57 -5.57 3.97
C CYS A 56 8.14 -4.21 4.40
N GLU A 57 7.31 -3.17 4.44
CA GLU A 57 7.67 -1.85 4.95
C GLU A 57 7.09 -1.63 6.37
N PHE A 58 6.95 -0.37 6.77
CA PHE A 58 6.52 0.03 8.11
C PHE A 58 5.10 -0.45 8.45
N THR A 59 4.18 -0.51 7.48
CA THR A 59 2.76 -0.75 7.74
C THR A 59 2.49 -2.14 8.29
N GLY A 60 3.01 -3.21 7.67
CA GLY A 60 2.80 -4.58 8.17
C GLY A 60 3.42 -4.80 9.55
N MET A 61 4.67 -4.34 9.75
CA MET A 61 5.34 -4.41 11.05
C MET A 61 4.62 -3.59 12.15
N SER A 62 4.10 -2.41 11.81
CA SER A 62 3.31 -1.58 12.74
C SER A 62 1.95 -2.21 13.06
N THR A 63 1.33 -2.87 12.08
CA THR A 63 0.06 -3.59 12.26
C THR A 63 0.24 -4.75 13.23
N ALA A 64 1.32 -5.53 13.09
CA ALA A 64 1.68 -6.59 14.04
C ALA A 64 1.90 -6.03 15.46
N ASP A 65 2.63 -4.92 15.58
CA ASP A 65 2.90 -4.27 16.87
C ASP A 65 1.62 -3.75 17.55
N TYR A 66 0.72 -3.17 16.75
CA TYR A 66 -0.58 -2.67 17.19
C TYR A 66 -1.51 -3.80 17.66
N LEU A 67 -1.66 -4.86 16.85
CA LEU A 67 -2.52 -6.00 17.18
C LEU A 67 -2.07 -6.71 18.45
N THR A 68 -0.77 -6.96 18.60
CA THR A 68 -0.21 -7.56 19.81
C THR A 68 -0.36 -6.65 21.03
N ALA A 69 -0.24 -5.33 20.88
CA ALA A 69 -0.54 -4.38 21.96
C ALA A 69 -2.01 -4.41 22.41
N LYS A 70 -2.92 -4.92 21.56
CA LYS A 70 -4.34 -5.18 21.87
C LYS A 70 -4.59 -6.60 22.40
N GLY A 71 -3.55 -7.40 22.59
CA GLY A 71 -3.63 -8.75 23.15
C GLY A 71 -3.89 -9.85 22.13
N ALA A 72 -3.78 -9.57 20.82
CA ALA A 72 -3.87 -10.60 19.79
C ALA A 72 -2.60 -11.48 19.76
N LEU A 73 -2.78 -12.76 19.46
CA LEU A 73 -1.73 -13.64 18.97
C LEU A 73 -1.53 -13.34 17.48
N VAL A 74 -0.29 -13.11 17.07
CA VAL A 74 0.02 -12.65 15.71
C VAL A 74 1.09 -13.52 15.07
N GLU A 75 0.80 -13.99 13.85
CA GLU A 75 1.79 -14.45 12.89
C GLU A 75 1.90 -13.41 11.77
N LEU A 76 3.11 -12.90 11.53
CA LEU A 76 3.44 -12.03 10.42
C LEU A 76 4.15 -12.85 9.34
N VAL A 77 3.44 -13.11 8.26
CA VAL A 77 3.87 -13.89 7.10
C VAL A 77 4.23 -12.96 5.96
N THR A 78 5.30 -13.29 5.24
CA THR A 78 5.67 -12.63 4.00
C THR A 78 6.19 -13.65 2.99
N ASP A 79 6.02 -13.34 1.71
CA ASP A 79 6.62 -14.01 0.56
C ASP A 79 8.07 -13.56 0.30
N ASP A 80 8.53 -12.50 0.97
CA ASP A 80 9.91 -12.04 0.89
C ASP A 80 10.84 -12.83 1.85
N ILE A 81 12.14 -12.61 1.71
CA ILE A 81 13.20 -13.31 2.45
C ILE A 81 13.15 -13.05 3.96
N LYS A 82 12.51 -11.95 4.38
CA LYS A 82 12.23 -11.63 5.79
C LYS A 82 11.14 -10.57 5.95
N PRO A 83 10.34 -10.64 7.03
CA PRO A 83 9.48 -9.53 7.42
C PRO A 83 10.25 -8.21 7.57
N GLY A 84 9.65 -7.12 7.10
CA GLY A 84 10.24 -5.79 7.22
C GLY A 84 11.54 -5.63 6.40
N VAL A 85 11.75 -6.36 5.30
CA VAL A 85 12.95 -6.20 4.45
C VAL A 85 13.06 -4.80 3.83
N GLY A 86 11.92 -4.15 3.56
CA GLY A 86 11.85 -2.77 3.08
C GLY A 86 12.18 -1.73 4.16
N ILE A 87 12.30 -2.12 5.43
CA ILE A 87 12.70 -1.21 6.50
C ILE A 87 14.23 -1.08 6.56
N GLY A 88 14.71 0.17 6.56
CA GLY A 88 16.13 0.48 6.63
C GLY A 88 16.85 -0.14 7.83
N GLY A 89 18.14 -0.46 7.63
CA GLY A 89 18.98 -1.23 8.55
C GLY A 89 19.08 -0.70 9.99
N THR A 90 18.86 0.59 10.19
CA THR A 90 18.87 1.24 11.52
C THR A 90 17.56 1.12 12.26
N THR A 91 16.44 0.94 11.54
CA THR A 91 15.09 1.05 12.10
C THR A 91 14.47 -0.32 12.33
N PHE A 92 14.63 -1.28 11.41
CA PHE A 92 14.05 -2.62 11.57
C PHE A 92 14.42 -3.33 12.89
N PRO A 93 15.64 -3.15 13.49
CA PRO A 93 15.97 -3.82 14.75
C PRO A 93 15.08 -3.39 15.92
N THR A 94 14.51 -2.18 15.87
CA THR A 94 13.58 -1.69 16.89
C THR A 94 12.24 -2.42 16.84
N TYR A 95 11.71 -2.64 15.63
CA TYR A 95 10.53 -3.49 15.44
C TYR A 95 10.80 -4.92 15.88
N TYR A 96 11.90 -5.53 15.43
CA TYR A 96 12.22 -6.92 15.79
C TYR A 96 12.30 -7.12 17.31
N ARG A 97 12.92 -6.18 18.03
CA ARG A 97 12.93 -6.21 19.50
C ARG A 97 11.51 -6.25 20.08
N SER A 98 10.66 -5.30 19.65
CA SER A 98 9.28 -5.22 20.13
C SER A 98 8.47 -6.48 19.80
N LEU A 99 8.52 -6.93 18.54
CA LEU A 99 7.73 -8.06 18.06
C LEU A 99 8.17 -9.39 18.70
N TYR A 100 9.48 -9.61 18.87
CA TYR A 100 9.97 -10.79 19.60
C TYR A 100 9.61 -10.77 21.09
N GLU A 101 9.69 -9.61 21.76
CA GLU A 101 9.24 -9.47 23.16
C GLU A 101 7.75 -9.80 23.32
N LYS A 102 6.95 -9.51 22.28
CA LYS A 102 5.51 -9.83 22.19
C LYS A 102 5.21 -11.21 21.61
N ALA A 103 6.24 -12.04 21.40
CA ALA A 103 6.14 -13.40 20.85
C ALA A 103 5.42 -13.51 19.49
N VAL A 104 5.55 -12.49 18.63
CA VAL A 104 5.07 -12.56 17.24
C VAL A 104 5.86 -13.62 16.50
N ILE A 105 5.14 -14.51 15.81
CA ILE A 105 5.74 -15.46 14.87
C ILE A 105 6.02 -14.71 13.58
N MET A 106 7.26 -14.74 13.11
CA MET A 106 7.67 -14.09 11.87
C MET A 106 8.08 -15.17 10.88
N THR A 107 7.32 -15.30 9.79
CA THR A 107 7.45 -16.37 8.80
C THR A 107 7.76 -15.76 7.43
N SER A 108 8.83 -16.22 6.80
CA SER A 108 9.29 -15.75 5.47
C SER A 108 8.94 -16.77 4.38
N ASP A 109 9.17 -16.39 3.12
CA ASP A 109 9.16 -17.27 1.97
C ASP A 109 7.80 -17.93 1.66
N LEU A 110 6.70 -17.37 2.18
CA LEU A 110 5.34 -17.90 2.04
C LEU A 110 4.37 -16.86 1.48
N ALA A 111 3.79 -17.14 0.32
CA ALA A 111 2.70 -16.35 -0.24
C ALA A 111 1.33 -16.84 0.24
N LEU A 112 0.40 -15.90 0.47
CA LEU A 112 -0.99 -16.22 0.74
C LEU A 112 -1.71 -16.56 -0.57
N GLU A 113 -2.08 -17.82 -0.74
CA GLU A 113 -2.76 -18.30 -1.94
C GLU A 113 -4.27 -18.08 -1.88
N ALA A 114 -4.89 -18.49 -0.76
CA ALA A 114 -6.34 -18.49 -0.60
C ALA A 114 -6.76 -18.38 0.86
N VAL A 115 -7.97 -17.87 1.08
CA VAL A 115 -8.61 -17.88 2.40
C VAL A 115 -10.04 -18.42 2.28
N TYR A 116 -10.35 -19.44 3.07
CA TYR A 116 -11.69 -20.02 3.15
C TYR A 116 -12.15 -20.19 4.60
N ARG A 117 -13.44 -20.45 4.79
CA ARG A 117 -14.04 -20.64 6.12
C ARG A 117 -14.20 -22.12 6.44
N GLU A 118 -13.84 -22.48 7.66
CA GLU A 118 -14.21 -23.76 8.28
C GLU A 118 -14.87 -23.48 9.63
N GLY A 119 -16.19 -23.63 9.69
CA GLY A 119 -16.96 -23.26 10.88
C GLY A 119 -16.87 -21.77 11.19
N ASP A 120 -16.44 -21.42 12.40
CA ASP A 120 -16.23 -20.04 12.86
C ASP A 120 -14.82 -19.50 12.55
N LYS A 121 -13.94 -20.32 11.96
CA LYS A 121 -12.54 -19.97 11.68
C LYS A 121 -12.30 -19.65 10.21
N LEU A 122 -11.20 -18.97 9.96
CA LEU A 122 -10.59 -18.80 8.64
C LEU A 122 -9.41 -19.75 8.52
N VAL A 123 -9.26 -20.34 7.34
CA VAL A 123 -8.09 -21.12 6.96
C VAL A 123 -7.36 -20.35 5.87
N ALA A 124 -6.14 -19.92 6.18
CA ALA A 124 -5.22 -19.30 5.23
C ALA A 124 -4.31 -20.38 4.64
N VAL A 125 -4.35 -20.54 3.32
CA VAL A 125 -3.47 -21.43 2.57
C VAL A 125 -2.23 -20.63 2.18
N LEU A 126 -1.08 -21.07 2.67
CA LEU A 126 0.21 -20.46 2.39
C LEU A 126 1.01 -21.38 1.47
N GLU A 127 1.62 -20.84 0.42
CA GLU A 127 2.50 -21.57 -0.48
C GLU A 127 3.94 -21.07 -0.34
N ASN A 128 4.88 -22.00 -0.22
CA ASN A 128 6.29 -21.66 -0.25
C ASN A 128 6.73 -21.28 -1.67
N GLU A 129 7.16 -20.03 -1.84
CA GLU A 129 7.52 -19.42 -3.13
C GLU A 129 8.59 -20.19 -3.91
N TYR A 130 9.45 -20.95 -3.21
CA TYR A 130 10.55 -21.67 -3.83
C TYR A 130 10.23 -23.13 -4.16
N THR A 131 9.27 -23.74 -3.48
CA THR A 131 9.00 -25.19 -3.58
C THR A 131 7.59 -25.53 -4.02
N GLY A 132 6.66 -24.58 -3.97
CA GLY A 132 5.23 -24.80 -4.19
C GLY A 132 4.55 -25.66 -3.13
N GLN A 133 5.24 -25.97 -2.02
CA GLN A 133 4.64 -26.71 -0.92
C GLN A 133 3.63 -25.82 -0.20
N LYS A 134 2.45 -26.38 0.07
CA LYS A 134 1.36 -25.66 0.73
C LYS A 134 1.20 -26.10 2.17
N GLU A 135 0.91 -25.13 3.02
CA GLU A 135 0.53 -25.35 4.41
C GLU A 135 -0.66 -24.46 4.79
N GLU A 136 -1.34 -24.82 5.86
CA GLU A 136 -2.54 -24.13 6.31
C GLU A 136 -2.32 -23.51 7.70
N ARG A 137 -2.96 -22.35 7.91
CA ARG A 137 -3.08 -21.69 9.22
C ARG A 137 -4.55 -21.47 9.53
N VAL A 138 -4.97 -21.93 10.71
CA VAL A 138 -6.33 -21.71 11.22
C VAL A 138 -6.32 -20.50 12.15
N VAL A 139 -7.02 -19.44 11.77
CA VAL A 139 -7.02 -18.15 12.47
C VAL A 139 -8.42 -17.56 12.61
N ASP A 140 -8.55 -16.53 13.45
CA ASP A 140 -9.79 -15.78 13.63
C ASP A 140 -9.91 -14.63 12.61
N GLN A 141 -8.78 -14.12 12.14
CA GLN A 141 -8.72 -12.97 11.24
C GLN A 141 -7.48 -13.07 10.34
N VAL A 142 -7.65 -12.74 9.06
CA VAL A 142 -6.55 -12.57 8.12
C VAL A 142 -6.48 -11.10 7.73
N VAL A 143 -5.32 -10.48 7.93
CA VAL A 143 -5.03 -9.11 7.56
C VAL A 143 -4.06 -9.13 6.39
N VAL A 144 -4.36 -8.40 5.33
CA VAL A 144 -3.49 -8.31 4.15
C VAL A 144 -2.92 -6.89 4.03
N GLU A 145 -1.59 -6.81 4.00
CA GLU A 145 -0.83 -5.64 3.58
C GLU A 145 -0.25 -5.93 2.20
N ASN A 146 -0.96 -5.47 1.17
CA ASN A 146 -0.59 -5.60 -0.24
C ASN A 146 -0.45 -4.22 -0.89
N GLY A 147 -0.12 -3.21 -0.09
CA GLY A 147 0.10 -1.88 -0.59
C GLY A 147 -1.16 -1.22 -1.13
N THR A 148 -0.98 -0.35 -2.11
CA THR A 148 -1.95 0.65 -2.50
C THR A 148 -2.23 0.61 -3.99
N ARG A 149 -3.52 0.49 -4.33
CA ARG A 149 -4.05 0.71 -5.68
C ARG A 149 -4.31 2.20 -5.88
N PRO A 150 -3.73 2.85 -6.92
CA PRO A 150 -3.94 4.28 -7.17
C PRO A 150 -5.42 4.68 -7.36
N ASN A 151 -5.83 5.81 -6.80
CA ASN A 151 -7.13 6.43 -7.06
C ASN A 151 -7.04 7.31 -8.31
N GLU A 152 -7.18 6.70 -9.48
CA GLU A 152 -6.92 7.32 -10.79
C GLU A 152 -8.17 7.69 -11.61
N GLU A 153 -9.37 7.47 -11.08
CA GLU A 153 -10.63 7.76 -11.79
C GLU A 153 -10.72 9.25 -12.19
N LEU A 154 -10.51 10.15 -11.22
CA LEU A 154 -10.54 11.60 -11.47
C LEU A 154 -9.49 12.03 -12.49
N TYR A 155 -8.32 11.38 -12.50
CA TYR A 155 -7.28 11.68 -13.50
C TYR A 155 -7.76 11.39 -14.92
N TYR A 156 -8.34 10.22 -15.17
CA TYR A 156 -8.82 9.88 -16.51
C TYR A 156 -10.02 10.71 -16.95
N GLN A 157 -10.90 11.12 -16.04
CA GLN A 157 -12.00 12.03 -16.34
C GLN A 157 -11.50 13.39 -16.84
N LEU A 158 -10.34 13.85 -16.38
CA LEU A 158 -9.80 15.19 -16.66
C LEU A 158 -8.74 15.21 -17.76
N LYS A 159 -8.11 14.06 -18.03
CA LYS A 159 -6.93 13.95 -18.90
C LYS A 159 -7.16 14.54 -20.29
N ALA A 160 -8.26 14.16 -20.95
CA ALA A 160 -8.57 14.60 -22.31
C ALA A 160 -8.84 16.11 -22.39
N GLU A 161 -9.35 16.72 -21.31
CA GLU A 161 -9.66 18.14 -21.21
C GLU A 161 -8.41 19.00 -20.91
N SER A 162 -7.32 18.39 -20.44
CA SER A 162 -6.10 19.09 -20.06
C SER A 162 -5.22 19.46 -21.27
N ARG A 163 -4.60 20.64 -21.20
CA ARG A 163 -3.72 21.16 -22.26
C ARG A 163 -2.54 20.24 -22.55
N ASN A 164 -1.94 19.68 -21.50
CA ASN A 164 -0.81 18.76 -21.58
C ASN A 164 -1.22 17.28 -21.68
N GLN A 165 -2.52 16.96 -21.78
CA GLN A 165 -3.00 15.57 -21.81
C GLN A 165 -2.49 14.71 -20.64
N GLY A 166 -2.29 15.34 -19.47
CA GLY A 166 -1.73 14.72 -18.27
C GLY A 166 -0.22 14.42 -18.33
N GLN A 167 0.50 14.87 -19.37
CA GLN A 167 1.91 14.56 -19.55
C GLN A 167 2.80 15.31 -18.55
N ILE A 168 3.78 14.57 -18.03
CA ILE A 168 4.92 15.08 -17.27
C ILE A 168 6.16 14.73 -18.07
N ASP A 169 7.03 15.71 -18.28
CA ASP A 169 8.36 15.51 -18.82
C ASP A 169 9.27 14.97 -17.70
N ASN A 170 9.57 13.68 -17.78
CA ASN A 170 10.37 12.99 -16.78
C ASN A 170 11.85 13.42 -16.80
N GLU A 171 12.38 13.84 -17.95
CA GLU A 171 13.76 14.32 -18.05
C GLU A 171 13.91 15.67 -17.36
N ALA A 172 12.98 16.60 -17.60
CA ALA A 172 12.91 17.88 -16.91
C ALA A 172 12.72 17.69 -15.40
N LEU A 173 11.81 16.79 -15.00
CA LEU A 173 11.55 16.49 -13.58
C LEU A 173 12.79 15.89 -12.89
N PHE A 174 13.54 15.03 -13.58
CA PHE A 174 14.79 14.45 -13.08
C PHE A 174 15.91 15.50 -12.98
N ALA A 175 16.02 16.38 -13.97
CA ALA A 175 17.00 17.48 -14.02
C ALA A 175 16.62 18.69 -13.14
N ALA A 176 15.54 18.59 -12.35
CA ALA A 176 14.99 19.65 -11.51
C ALA A 176 14.71 20.96 -12.28
N GLN A 177 14.32 20.84 -13.54
CA GLN A 177 13.92 21.94 -14.41
C GLN A 177 12.39 22.12 -14.42
N PRO A 178 11.89 23.35 -14.70
CA PRO A 178 10.47 23.58 -14.90
C PRO A 178 9.91 22.69 -16.02
N GLN A 179 8.64 22.29 -15.90
CA GLN A 179 7.98 21.52 -16.94
C GLN A 179 7.80 22.38 -18.21
N PRO A 180 8.18 21.89 -19.41
CA PRO A 180 8.19 22.70 -20.64
C PRO A 180 6.86 23.36 -20.97
N VAL A 181 5.74 22.69 -20.64
CA VAL A 181 4.37 23.21 -20.85
C VAL A 181 4.12 24.55 -20.14
N LEU A 182 4.88 24.89 -19.10
CA LEU A 182 4.78 26.19 -18.40
C LEU A 182 5.28 27.37 -19.26
N ALA A 183 6.19 27.12 -20.20
CA ALA A 183 6.71 28.14 -21.11
C ALA A 183 5.82 28.34 -22.36
N GLU A 184 4.87 27.42 -22.59
CA GLU A 184 3.98 27.44 -23.75
C GLU A 184 2.72 28.28 -23.48
N ALA A 185 2.38 29.18 -24.41
CA ALA A 185 1.10 29.86 -24.39
C ALA A 185 -0.01 28.91 -24.84
N GLY A 186 -1.14 28.88 -24.12
CA GLY A 186 -2.30 28.11 -24.52
C GLY A 186 -3.43 28.17 -23.49
N GLU A 187 -4.65 27.88 -23.96
CA GLU A 187 -5.84 27.81 -23.10
C GLU A 187 -6.00 26.42 -22.48
N GLY A 188 -6.75 26.35 -21.39
CA GLY A 188 -7.02 25.10 -20.67
C GLY A 188 -6.01 24.80 -19.56
N MET A 189 -6.44 23.96 -18.61
CA MET A 189 -5.64 23.62 -17.43
C MET A 189 -4.49 22.69 -17.79
N ILE A 190 -3.36 22.85 -17.12
CA ILE A 190 -2.33 21.81 -17.01
C ILE A 190 -2.80 20.81 -15.95
N LEU A 191 -2.74 19.51 -16.26
CA LEU A 191 -3.09 18.44 -15.33
C LEU A 191 -1.85 17.60 -15.02
N TRP A 192 -1.56 17.43 -13.73
CA TRP A 192 -0.56 16.50 -13.24
C TRP A 192 -1.11 15.63 -12.11
N ARG A 193 -0.41 14.54 -11.80
CA ARG A 193 -0.68 13.68 -10.65
C ARG A 193 0.63 13.29 -9.97
N LEU A 194 0.61 13.08 -8.65
CA LEU A 194 1.80 12.75 -7.85
C LEU A 194 1.49 11.80 -6.70
N GLY A 195 2.55 11.23 -6.11
CA GLY A 195 2.45 10.29 -4.99
C GLY A 195 1.73 9.00 -5.39
N ASP A 196 1.02 8.39 -4.44
CA ASP A 196 0.36 7.09 -4.64
C ASP A 196 -0.81 7.12 -5.66
N CYS A 197 -1.21 8.32 -6.13
CA CYS A 197 -2.10 8.47 -7.29
C CYS A 197 -1.41 8.08 -8.62
N VAL A 198 -0.08 7.96 -8.62
CA VAL A 198 0.72 7.50 -9.77
C VAL A 198 1.14 6.05 -9.59
N SER A 199 1.85 5.79 -8.50
CA SER A 199 2.33 4.46 -8.12
C SER A 199 2.58 4.45 -6.63
N GLN A 200 2.30 3.31 -5.99
CA GLN A 200 2.64 3.10 -4.60
C GLN A 200 4.14 3.31 -4.40
N ARG A 201 4.48 4.22 -3.48
CA ARG A 201 5.83 4.38 -2.95
C ARG A 201 5.72 4.69 -1.45
N ASN A 202 6.62 5.51 -0.93
CA ASN A 202 6.57 5.99 0.44
C ASN A 202 6.32 7.51 0.49
N VAL A 203 6.05 8.01 1.70
CA VAL A 203 5.80 9.44 1.95
C VAL A 203 6.92 10.36 1.44
N HIS A 204 8.17 9.92 1.51
CA HIS A 204 9.31 10.71 1.01
C HIS A 204 9.23 10.89 -0.50
N ALA A 205 8.87 9.85 -1.25
CA ALA A 205 8.70 9.94 -2.68
C ALA A 205 7.55 10.88 -3.07
N ALA A 206 6.41 10.83 -2.36
CA ALA A 206 5.30 11.75 -2.61
C ALA A 206 5.67 13.21 -2.35
N ILE A 207 6.37 13.49 -1.25
CA ILE A 207 6.91 14.83 -0.94
C ILE A 207 7.89 15.28 -2.02
N TYR A 208 8.78 14.38 -2.47
CA TYR A 208 9.79 14.70 -3.47
C TYR A 208 9.20 14.91 -4.87
N ASP A 209 8.14 14.18 -5.24
CA ASP A 209 7.37 14.42 -6.46
C ASP A 209 6.73 15.82 -6.41
N ALA A 210 6.09 16.19 -5.28
CA ALA A 210 5.50 17.51 -5.10
C ALA A 210 6.53 18.63 -5.13
N LEU A 211 7.67 18.48 -4.45
CA LEU A 211 8.72 19.48 -4.43
C LEU A 211 9.24 19.78 -5.85
N ARG A 212 9.55 18.73 -6.62
CA ARG A 212 10.10 18.90 -7.98
C ARG A 212 9.09 19.49 -8.95
N LEU A 213 7.82 19.14 -8.79
CA LEU A 213 6.77 19.59 -9.70
C LEU A 213 6.28 21.02 -9.38
N CYS A 214 6.23 21.39 -8.09
CA CYS A 214 5.59 22.63 -7.65
C CYS A 214 6.57 23.79 -7.41
N LYS A 215 7.88 23.56 -7.26
CA LYS A 215 8.84 24.63 -6.92
C LYS A 215 8.99 25.72 -8.00
N ASP A 216 8.64 25.40 -9.24
CA ASP A 216 8.79 26.25 -10.42
C ASP A 216 7.44 26.76 -10.97
N LEU A 217 6.36 26.59 -10.20
CA LEU A 217 5.02 27.11 -10.51
C LEU A 217 4.87 28.60 -10.17
#